data_AF-A0A6V8L0A7-F1
#
_entry.id   AF-A0A6V8L0A7-F1
#
_cell.length_a   1.000
_cell.length_b   1.000
_cell.length_c   1.000
_cell.angle_alpha   90.00
_cell.angle_beta   90.00
_cell.angle_gamma   90.00
#
_symmetry.space_group_name_H-M   'P 1'
#
loop_
_entity.id
_entity.type
_entity.pdbx_description
1 polymer ?
#
loop_
_entity_poly.entity_id
_entity_poly.type
_entity_poly.pdbx_seq_one_letter_code
_entity_poly.pdbx_strand_id
1 'polypeptide(L)'
;MSTTRDTLDDPAQTALRQYIRGGGGFVGIHNAFGTEYNWEWYEGLLGGANYYDHGRNQPGTVVTMGGRDVSTAGLPARWDFTDEWYNLVPFPSRVRILAKVDESTLPEGPTGGSGHPGHGRNHPVSWCQYYDGGRSWVTTLGHAVEAWTDTPMTGDGYFLRHVLGGIESAMGHSPFCQ
;
A
#
# COMPACT_ATOMS: atom_id res chain seq x y z
N MET A 1 7.96 -9.57 8.34
CA MET A 1 9.27 -9.56 7.62
C MET A 1 9.42 -8.17 7.01
N SER A 2 10.62 -7.59 7.08
CA SER A 2 10.94 -6.30 6.47
C SER A 2 12.04 -6.56 5.44
N THR A 3 11.76 -6.32 4.16
CA THR A 3 12.68 -6.55 3.03
C THR A 3 13.29 -5.21 2.62
N THR A 4 14.59 -5.14 2.35
CA THR A 4 15.25 -3.89 1.93
C THR A 4 16.19 -4.14 0.77
N ARG A 5 16.15 -3.25 -0.23
CA ARG A 5 17.03 -3.26 -1.42
C ARG A 5 16.85 -4.54 -2.22
N ASP A 6 17.87 -5.35 -2.44
CA ASP A 6 17.77 -6.58 -3.24
C ASP A 6 17.63 -7.78 -2.30
N THR A 7 16.46 -8.38 -2.29
CA THR A 7 16.12 -9.54 -1.44
C THR A 7 15.96 -10.81 -2.27
N LEU A 8 15.58 -10.69 -3.53
CA LEU A 8 15.35 -11.81 -4.45
C LEU A 8 16.56 -12.05 -5.34
N ASP A 9 16.95 -13.31 -5.49
CA ASP A 9 17.90 -13.72 -6.52
C ASP A 9 17.21 -13.89 -7.88
N ASP A 10 18.00 -14.05 -8.96
CA ASP A 10 17.47 -14.16 -10.32
C ASP A 10 16.39 -15.27 -10.50
N PRO A 11 16.54 -16.47 -9.89
CA PRO A 11 15.49 -17.47 -9.90
C PRO A 11 14.20 -16.99 -9.22
N ALA A 12 14.27 -16.35 -8.05
CA ALA A 12 13.10 -15.85 -7.35
C ALA A 12 12.41 -14.70 -8.10
N GLN A 13 13.18 -13.77 -8.67
CA GLN A 13 12.64 -12.72 -9.55
C GLN A 13 11.94 -13.32 -10.78
N THR A 14 12.51 -14.38 -11.36
CA THR A 14 11.90 -15.08 -12.51
C THR A 14 10.62 -15.80 -12.11
N ALA A 15 10.60 -16.48 -10.95
CA ALA A 15 9.42 -17.15 -10.44
C ALA A 15 8.28 -16.16 -10.17
N LEU A 16 8.56 -15.00 -9.56
CA LEU A 16 7.56 -13.96 -9.30
C LEU A 16 6.96 -13.43 -10.61
N ARG A 17 7.79 -13.16 -11.62
CA ARG A 17 7.32 -12.75 -12.95
C ARG A 17 6.38 -13.76 -13.59
N GLN A 18 6.77 -15.03 -13.58
CA GLN A 18 5.95 -16.09 -14.18
C GLN A 18 4.64 -16.29 -13.42
N TYR A 19 4.67 -16.20 -12.09
CA TYR A 19 3.46 -16.28 -11.26
C TYR A 19 2.45 -15.17 -11.61
N ILE A 20 2.91 -13.92 -11.72
CA ILE A 20 2.04 -12.79 -12.09
C ILE A 20 1.52 -12.94 -13.51
N ARG A 21 2.37 -13.32 -14.48
CA ARG A 21 1.97 -13.60 -15.86
C ARG A 21 0.98 -14.74 -16.00
N GLY A 22 1.03 -15.71 -15.09
CA GLY A 22 0.05 -16.78 -14.98
C GLY A 22 -1.31 -16.36 -14.42
N GLY A 23 -1.52 -15.07 -14.12
CA GLY A 23 -2.75 -14.56 -13.52
C GLY A 23 -2.76 -14.59 -12.00
N GLY A 24 -1.59 -14.72 -11.36
CA GLY A 24 -1.41 -14.69 -9.91
C GLY A 24 -1.81 -13.36 -9.27
N GLY A 25 -2.05 -13.41 -7.96
CA GLY A 25 -2.33 -12.24 -7.12
C GLY A 25 -1.15 -11.85 -6.24
N PHE A 26 -0.83 -10.56 -6.20
CA PHE A 26 0.18 -9.95 -5.35
C PHE A 26 -0.47 -9.01 -4.33
N VAL A 27 -0.02 -9.11 -3.08
CA VAL A 27 -0.37 -8.20 -1.99
C VAL A 27 0.91 -7.63 -1.42
N GLY A 28 1.15 -6.34 -1.62
CA GLY A 28 2.31 -5.61 -1.09
C GLY A 28 1.92 -4.71 0.07
N ILE A 29 2.66 -4.78 1.18
CA ILE A 29 2.33 -4.06 2.41
C ILE A 29 3.58 -3.35 2.93
N HIS A 30 3.43 -2.06 3.25
CA HIS A 30 4.45 -1.23 3.90
C HIS A 30 5.83 -1.32 3.22
N ASN A 31 6.82 -1.99 3.82
CA ASN A 31 8.17 -2.02 3.29
C ASN A 31 8.35 -2.89 2.02
N ALA A 32 7.27 -3.46 1.48
CA ALA A 32 7.25 -3.93 0.09
C ALA A 32 7.69 -2.81 -0.89
N PHE A 33 7.37 -1.55 -0.57
CA PHE A 33 7.82 -0.37 -1.34
C PHE A 33 9.31 -0.04 -1.17
N GLY A 34 10.00 -0.65 -0.20
CA GLY A 34 11.44 -0.51 0.02
C GLY A 34 12.29 -1.63 -0.61
N THR A 35 11.67 -2.43 -1.48
CA THR A 35 12.22 -3.69 -1.99
C THR A 35 12.43 -3.62 -3.50
N GLU A 36 13.48 -4.27 -3.99
CA GLU A 36 13.89 -4.39 -5.39
C GLU A 36 13.91 -3.04 -6.14
N TYR A 37 14.46 -1.98 -5.52
CA TYR A 37 14.51 -0.61 -6.08
C TYR A 37 15.09 -0.52 -7.49
N ASN A 38 16.02 -1.40 -7.83
CA ASN A 38 16.69 -1.40 -9.13
C ASN A 38 15.97 -2.26 -10.18
N TRP A 39 14.82 -2.84 -9.83
CA TRP A 39 14.05 -3.72 -10.69
C TRP A 39 12.77 -3.04 -11.17
N GLU A 40 12.83 -2.38 -12.34
CA GLU A 40 11.72 -1.61 -12.92
C GLU A 40 10.41 -2.42 -13.04
N TRP A 41 10.50 -3.74 -13.26
CA TRP A 41 9.32 -4.59 -13.32
C TRP A 41 8.62 -4.70 -11.94
N TYR A 42 9.39 -4.76 -10.84
CA TYR A 42 8.82 -4.76 -9.49
C TYR A 42 8.24 -3.40 -9.12
N GLU A 43 8.90 -2.29 -9.46
CA GLU A 43 8.32 -0.94 -9.34
C GLU A 43 6.98 -0.86 -10.09
N GLY A 44 6.91 -1.44 -11.29
CA GLY A 44 5.67 -1.58 -12.06
C GLY A 44 4.60 -2.38 -11.32
N LEU A 45 4.96 -3.52 -10.70
CA LEU A 45 4.06 -4.33 -9.88
C LEU A 45 3.49 -3.54 -8.69
N LEU A 46 4.27 -2.62 -8.12
CA LEU A 46 3.85 -1.68 -7.08
C LEU A 46 3.02 -0.49 -7.57
N GLY A 47 2.82 -0.34 -8.88
CA GLY A 47 2.02 0.75 -9.47
C GLY A 47 2.84 1.86 -10.12
N GLY A 48 4.10 1.58 -10.44
CA GLY A 48 5.06 2.61 -10.86
C GLY A 48 5.35 3.58 -9.72
N ALA A 49 5.40 3.08 -8.48
CA ALA A 49 5.63 3.87 -7.29
C ALA A 49 6.67 3.20 -6.40
N ASN A 50 7.46 4.02 -5.73
CA ASN A 50 8.50 3.59 -4.82
C ASN A 50 8.53 4.46 -3.56
N TYR A 51 8.97 3.88 -2.46
CA TYR A 51 9.21 4.66 -1.23
C TYR A 51 10.31 5.69 -1.49
N TYR A 52 10.09 6.92 -1.05
CA TYR A 52 11.08 8.00 -1.13
C TYR A 52 11.55 8.42 0.27
N ASP A 53 10.61 8.90 1.08
CA ASP A 53 10.81 9.20 2.50
C ASP A 53 9.46 9.16 3.24
N HIS A 54 9.47 9.38 4.55
CA HIS A 54 8.26 9.63 5.33
C HIS A 54 8.58 10.60 6.47
N GLY A 55 7.55 11.26 7.01
CA GLY A 55 7.66 12.00 8.27
C GLY A 55 7.75 11.06 9.47
N ARG A 56 7.67 11.57 10.70
CA ARG A 56 7.64 10.69 11.87
C ARG A 56 6.37 9.83 11.89
N ASN A 57 6.46 8.64 12.48
CA ASN A 57 5.30 7.81 12.79
C ASN A 57 4.35 8.62 13.68
N GLN A 58 3.14 8.87 13.19
CA GLN A 58 2.20 9.83 13.79
C GLN A 58 0.75 9.47 13.43
N PRO A 59 -0.24 9.89 14.25
CA PRO A 59 -1.64 9.70 13.92
C PRO A 59 -2.04 10.50 12.67
N GLY A 60 -3.05 10.00 11.96
CA GLY A 60 -3.67 10.62 10.81
C GLY A 60 -4.99 9.96 10.45
N THR A 61 -5.80 10.64 9.64
CA THR A 61 -7.06 10.08 9.15
C THR A 61 -6.89 9.51 7.75
N VAL A 62 -7.16 8.21 7.62
CA VAL A 62 -7.32 7.54 6.33
C VAL A 62 -8.71 7.85 5.77
N VAL A 63 -8.75 8.23 4.50
CA VAL A 63 -9.97 8.47 3.72
C VAL A 63 -10.10 7.36 2.70
N THR A 64 -11.15 6.55 2.81
CA THR A 64 -11.44 5.51 1.82
C THR A 64 -12.05 6.14 0.58
N MET A 65 -11.57 5.72 -0.60
CA MET A 65 -12.14 6.15 -1.86
C MET A 65 -13.45 5.40 -2.06
N GLY A 66 -14.48 6.12 -2.53
CA GLY A 66 -15.76 5.49 -2.88
C GLY A 66 -15.57 4.44 -3.97
N GLY A 67 -16.36 3.37 -3.92
CA GLY A 67 -16.25 2.26 -4.86
C GLY A 67 -16.96 1.02 -4.36
N ARG A 68 -16.81 -0.08 -5.11
CA ARG A 68 -17.33 -1.40 -4.72
C ARG A 68 -16.21 -2.40 -4.44
N ASP A 69 -14.98 -1.90 -4.32
CA ASP A 69 -13.81 -2.72 -4.02
C ASP A 69 -13.99 -3.36 -2.65
N VAL A 70 -13.84 -4.68 -2.59
CA VAL A 70 -14.07 -5.42 -1.35
C VAL A 70 -13.08 -5.07 -0.25
N SER A 71 -11.90 -4.51 -0.60
CA SER A 71 -10.95 -4.01 0.40
C SER A 71 -11.41 -2.72 1.07
N THR A 72 -12.32 -1.95 0.48
CA THR A 72 -12.87 -0.74 1.11
C THR A 72 -14.36 -0.84 1.43
N ALA A 73 -15.04 -1.85 0.91
CA ALA A 73 -16.44 -2.11 1.16
C ALA A 73 -16.71 -2.33 2.66
N GLY A 74 -17.65 -1.56 3.21
CA GLY A 74 -18.02 -1.65 4.63
C GLY A 74 -17.06 -0.98 5.61
N LEU A 75 -15.94 -0.42 5.13
CA LEU A 75 -15.12 0.47 5.95
C LEU A 75 -15.78 1.85 6.08
N PRO A 76 -15.54 2.59 7.18
CA PRO A 76 -15.91 3.99 7.26
C PRO A 76 -15.28 4.81 6.13
N ALA A 77 -15.97 5.87 5.71
CA ALA A 77 -15.42 6.84 4.75
C ALA A 77 -14.13 7.49 5.27
N ARG A 78 -14.02 7.64 6.60
CA ARG A 78 -12.88 8.20 7.31
C ARG A 78 -12.64 7.40 8.58
N TRP A 79 -11.39 7.05 8.85
CA TRP A 79 -10.98 6.36 10.07
C TRP A 79 -9.57 6.75 10.45
N ASP A 80 -9.32 6.85 11.76
CA ASP A 80 -8.02 7.26 12.28
C ASP A 80 -7.09 6.05 12.39
N PHE A 81 -5.81 6.29 12.14
CA PHE A 81 -4.74 5.30 12.22
C PHE A 81 -3.42 5.99 12.54
N THR A 82 -2.41 5.24 12.99
CA THR A 82 -1.06 5.77 13.24
C THR A 82 -0.06 4.99 12.40
N ASP A 83 0.69 5.70 11.56
CA ASP A 83 1.64 5.07 10.65
C ASP A 83 2.77 6.03 10.24
N GLU A 84 3.74 5.48 9.51
CA GLU A 84 4.69 6.21 8.69
C GLU A 84 4.06 6.50 7.31
N TRP A 85 3.57 7.73 7.13
CA TRP A 85 2.91 8.15 5.90
C TRP A 85 3.93 8.35 4.77
N TYR A 86 4.13 7.32 3.94
CA TYR A 86 5.13 7.30 2.87
C TYR A 86 4.88 8.37 1.81
N ASN A 87 5.87 9.22 1.59
CA ASN A 87 6.00 9.98 0.36
C ASN A 87 6.62 9.07 -0.71
N LEU A 88 6.15 9.22 -1.95
CA LEU A 88 6.36 8.25 -3.02
C LEU A 88 6.94 8.96 -4.22
N VAL A 89 8.08 8.48 -4.70
CA VAL A 89 8.72 8.95 -5.92
C VAL A 89 9.23 7.73 -6.69
N PRO A 90 8.64 7.39 -7.84
CA PRO A 90 7.55 8.11 -8.51
C PRO A 90 6.19 8.00 -7.79
N PHE A 91 5.26 8.90 -8.13
CA PHE A 91 3.87 8.81 -7.67
C PHE A 91 3.13 7.69 -8.44
N PRO A 92 2.26 6.89 -7.79
CA PRO A 92 1.59 5.78 -8.45
C PRO A 92 0.77 6.22 -9.67
N SER A 93 0.92 5.50 -10.78
CA SER A 93 0.34 5.88 -12.07
C SER A 93 -0.40 4.71 -12.72
N ARG A 94 -1.52 5.00 -13.40
CA ARG A 94 -2.40 4.00 -14.04
C ARG A 94 -2.94 2.92 -13.09
N VAL A 95 -2.95 3.22 -11.80
CA VAL A 95 -3.57 2.41 -10.77
C VAL A 95 -4.90 3.02 -10.37
N ARG A 96 -5.66 2.28 -9.58
CA ARG A 96 -6.82 2.82 -8.91
C ARG A 96 -6.58 2.99 -7.42
N ILE A 97 -6.59 4.24 -6.98
CA ILE A 97 -6.46 4.59 -5.57
C ILE A 97 -7.70 4.12 -4.80
N LEU A 98 -7.45 3.40 -3.70
CA LEU A 98 -8.46 2.82 -2.81
C LEU A 98 -8.55 3.60 -1.50
N ALA A 99 -7.44 4.15 -1.02
CA ALA A 99 -7.40 4.98 0.16
C ALA A 99 -6.28 6.02 0.06
N LYS A 100 -6.47 7.14 0.77
CA LYS A 100 -5.48 8.21 0.91
C LYS A 100 -5.43 8.70 2.35
N VAL A 101 -4.35 9.34 2.77
CA VAL A 101 -4.31 10.06 4.05
C VAL A 101 -4.74 11.52 3.84
N ASP A 102 -5.45 12.06 4.83
CA ASP A 102 -5.76 13.49 4.89
C ASP A 102 -4.63 14.22 5.61
N GLU A 103 -3.69 14.79 4.86
CA GLU A 103 -2.52 15.47 5.43
C GLU A 103 -2.85 16.61 6.42
N SER A 104 -4.05 17.20 6.32
CA SER A 104 -4.50 18.24 7.28
C SER A 104 -4.71 17.71 8.70
N THR A 105 -4.75 16.38 8.86
CA THR A 105 -4.90 15.71 10.16
C THR A 105 -3.57 15.27 10.76
N LEU A 106 -2.45 15.43 10.03
CA LEU A 106 -1.11 15.05 10.48
C LEU A 106 -0.53 16.15 11.40
N PRO A 107 -0.33 15.88 12.71
CA PRO A 107 0.11 16.91 13.65
C PRO A 107 1.53 17.43 13.38
N GLU A 108 2.41 16.57 12.87
CA GLU A 108 3.79 16.92 12.51
C GLU A 108 3.93 17.29 11.03
N GLY A 109 2.82 17.27 10.28
CA GLY A 109 2.79 17.49 8.84
C GLY A 109 3.33 16.31 8.03
N PRO A 110 3.24 16.38 6.68
CA PRO A 110 3.63 15.29 5.78
C PRO A 110 5.11 15.34 5.37
N THR A 111 5.85 16.38 5.78
CA THR A 111 7.23 16.59 5.34
C THR A 111 8.11 15.43 5.79
N GLY A 112 8.74 14.77 4.82
CA GLY A 112 9.57 13.61 5.09
C GLY A 112 11.00 13.94 5.51
N GLY A 113 11.73 12.93 5.97
CA GLY A 113 13.12 13.06 6.43
C GLY A 113 14.10 13.56 5.37
N SER A 114 13.79 13.40 4.08
CA SER A 114 14.57 13.91 2.95
C SER A 114 14.01 15.23 2.39
N GLY A 115 13.00 15.81 3.04
CA GLY A 115 12.41 17.10 2.69
C GLY A 115 11.28 17.04 1.65
N HIS A 116 10.76 15.86 1.29
CA HIS A 116 9.58 15.78 0.42
C HIS A 116 8.38 16.44 1.12
N PRO A 117 7.62 17.34 0.47
CA PRO A 117 6.60 18.16 1.13
C PRO A 117 5.25 17.46 1.35
N GLY A 118 5.17 16.14 1.21
CA GLY A 118 3.90 15.43 1.04
C GLY A 118 3.34 15.44 -0.38
N HIS A 119 2.14 14.90 -0.54
CA HIS A 119 1.37 14.78 -1.78
C HIS A 119 0.07 15.61 -1.76
N GLY A 120 -0.13 16.44 -0.74
CA GLY A 120 -1.29 17.31 -0.59
C GLY A 120 -2.59 16.52 -0.47
N ARG A 121 -3.63 16.96 -1.21
CA ARG A 121 -4.98 16.36 -1.13
C ARG A 121 -5.06 14.92 -1.67
N ASN A 122 -4.00 14.41 -2.29
CA ASN A 122 -4.00 13.15 -3.03
C ASN A 122 -2.96 12.15 -2.50
N HIS A 123 -2.51 12.25 -1.25
CA HIS A 123 -1.51 11.35 -0.64
C HIS A 123 -2.01 9.91 -0.55
N PRO A 124 -1.64 9.02 -1.48
CA PRO A 124 -2.23 7.70 -1.58
C PRO A 124 -1.62 6.79 -0.51
N VAL A 125 -2.44 5.92 0.07
CA VAL A 125 -1.97 4.90 1.02
C VAL A 125 -2.35 3.48 0.61
N SER A 126 -3.28 3.30 -0.34
CA SER A 126 -3.56 2.00 -0.95
C SER A 126 -4.13 2.13 -2.36
N TRP A 127 -3.81 1.16 -3.21
CA TRP A 127 -4.33 1.07 -4.57
C TRP A 127 -4.32 -0.36 -5.12
N CYS A 128 -5.02 -0.55 -6.24
CA CYS A 128 -5.02 -1.80 -6.99
C CYS A 128 -4.78 -1.55 -8.49
N GLN A 129 -4.29 -2.59 -9.17
CA GLN A 129 -4.12 -2.62 -10.62
C GLN A 129 -4.09 -4.05 -11.16
N TYR A 130 -4.43 -4.20 -12.44
CA TYR A 130 -4.01 -5.36 -13.21
C TYR A 130 -2.62 -5.07 -13.79
N TYR A 131 -1.67 -5.98 -13.61
CA TYR A 131 -0.28 -5.77 -14.02
C TYR A 131 0.31 -7.07 -14.58
N ASP A 132 0.89 -6.99 -15.79
CA ASP A 132 1.58 -8.08 -16.51
C ASP A 132 0.81 -9.42 -16.47
N GLY A 133 -0.52 -9.38 -16.66
CA GLY A 133 -1.41 -10.56 -16.64
C GLY A 133 -2.03 -10.91 -15.29
N GLY A 134 -1.50 -10.38 -14.19
CA GLY A 134 -1.94 -10.66 -12.83
C GLY A 134 -2.68 -9.50 -12.15
N ARG A 135 -2.87 -9.66 -10.84
CA ARG A 135 -3.56 -8.70 -9.95
C ARG A 135 -2.59 -8.20 -8.89
N SER A 136 -2.51 -6.90 -8.68
CA SER A 136 -1.70 -6.29 -7.62
C SER A 136 -2.57 -5.38 -6.76
N TRP A 137 -2.65 -5.70 -5.48
CA TRP A 137 -3.20 -4.83 -4.44
C TRP A 137 -2.06 -4.44 -3.52
N VAL A 138 -1.95 -3.16 -3.19
CA VAL A 138 -0.86 -2.68 -2.33
C VAL A 138 -1.34 -1.62 -1.35
N THR A 139 -0.65 -1.53 -0.22
CA THR A 139 -0.84 -0.50 0.79
C THR A 139 0.48 -0.07 1.39
N THR A 140 0.71 1.23 1.55
CA THR A 140 1.88 1.76 2.25
C THR A 140 1.72 1.66 3.77
N LEU A 141 0.50 1.40 4.24
CA LEU A 141 0.20 1.22 5.65
C LEU A 141 0.77 -0.09 6.18
N GLY A 142 1.00 -0.14 7.49
CA GLY A 142 1.34 -1.35 8.24
C GLY A 142 2.65 -1.29 9.01
N HIS A 143 3.20 -0.12 9.31
CA HIS A 143 4.40 0.01 10.15
C HIS A 143 4.19 -0.53 11.56
N ALA A 144 3.11 -0.07 12.21
CA ALA A 144 2.86 -0.31 13.62
C ALA A 144 2.65 -1.81 13.89
N VAL A 145 3.46 -2.39 14.77
CA VAL A 145 3.38 -3.81 15.13
C VAL A 145 2.04 -4.12 15.79
N GLU A 146 1.51 -3.18 16.57
CA GLU A 146 0.25 -3.28 17.27
C GLU A 146 -0.91 -3.59 16.32
N ALA A 147 -0.91 -3.00 15.11
CA ALA A 147 -1.93 -3.25 14.08
C ALA A 147 -2.00 -4.71 13.59
N TRP A 148 -0.99 -5.52 13.91
CA TRP A 148 -0.88 -6.94 13.53
C TRP A 148 -1.03 -7.91 14.70
N THR A 149 -1.25 -7.41 15.91
CA THR A 149 -1.32 -8.21 17.13
C THR A 149 -2.64 -7.97 17.85
N ASP A 150 -2.86 -8.69 18.96
CA ASP A 150 -4.03 -8.45 19.81
C ASP A 150 -3.91 -7.17 20.68
N THR A 151 -2.85 -6.37 20.49
CA THR A 151 -2.68 -5.08 21.18
C THR A 151 -3.60 -4.04 20.55
N PRO A 152 -4.58 -3.48 21.30
CA PRO A 152 -5.54 -2.55 20.71
C PRO A 152 -4.86 -1.29 20.20
N MET A 153 -5.20 -0.89 18.96
CA MET A 153 -4.73 0.33 18.33
C MET A 153 -5.89 1.00 17.59
N THR A 154 -6.00 2.33 17.65
CA THR A 154 -7.04 3.04 16.90
C THR A 154 -6.97 2.70 15.41
N GLY A 155 -8.06 2.15 14.87
CA GLY A 155 -8.21 1.82 13.45
C GLY A 155 -7.66 0.47 13.00
N ASP A 156 -7.04 -0.30 13.90
CA ASP A 156 -6.49 -1.64 13.62
C ASP A 156 -7.49 -2.58 12.93
N GLY A 157 -8.73 -2.68 13.42
CA GLY A 157 -9.76 -3.52 12.84
C GLY A 157 -10.27 -3.04 11.48
N TYR A 158 -10.11 -1.76 11.14
CA TYR A 158 -10.36 -1.27 9.78
C TYR A 158 -9.20 -1.62 8.86
N PHE A 159 -7.96 -1.44 9.34
CA PHE A 159 -6.75 -1.83 8.62
C PHE A 159 -6.73 -3.34 8.30
N LEU A 160 -6.98 -4.21 9.28
CA LEU A 160 -7.00 -5.66 9.06
C LEU A 160 -8.10 -6.10 8.10
N ARG A 161 -9.29 -5.47 8.15
CA ARG A 161 -10.36 -5.71 7.17
C ARG A 161 -9.96 -5.24 5.77
N HIS A 162 -9.27 -4.11 5.67
CA HIS A 162 -8.75 -3.60 4.40
C HIS A 162 -7.76 -4.58 3.77
N VAL A 163 -6.80 -5.08 4.55
CA VAL A 163 -5.82 -6.08 4.13
C VAL A 163 -6.50 -7.39 3.74
N LEU A 164 -7.46 -7.88 4.53
CA LEU A 164 -8.21 -9.10 4.23
C LEU A 164 -8.94 -9.00 2.89
N GLY A 165 -9.66 -7.91 2.63
CA GLY A 165 -10.33 -7.71 1.34
C GLY A 165 -9.34 -7.57 0.18
N GLY A 166 -8.16 -6.98 0.42
CA GLY A 166 -7.05 -6.97 -0.54
C GLY A 166 -6.57 -8.37 -0.91
N ILE A 167 -6.40 -9.25 0.10
CA ILE A 167 -6.02 -10.65 -0.09
C ILE A 167 -7.10 -11.42 -0.86
N GLU A 168 -8.35 -11.36 -0.40
CA GLU A 168 -9.47 -12.08 -1.02
C GLU A 168 -9.69 -11.69 -2.49
N SER A 169 -9.56 -10.40 -2.81
CA SER A 169 -9.68 -9.93 -4.19
C SER A 169 -8.47 -10.30 -5.05
N ALA A 170 -7.24 -10.13 -4.55
CA ALA A 170 -6.04 -10.47 -5.31
C ALA A 170 -5.97 -11.98 -5.61
N MET A 171 -6.41 -12.84 -4.68
CA MET A 171 -6.47 -14.29 -4.90
C MET A 171 -7.66 -14.74 -5.78
N GLY A 172 -8.54 -13.82 -6.18
CA GLY A 172 -9.70 -14.11 -7.05
C GLY A 172 -10.89 -14.73 -6.33
N HIS A 173 -10.94 -14.70 -5.00
CA HIS A 173 -12.10 -15.13 -4.22
C HIS A 173 -13.26 -14.11 -4.33
N SER A 174 -12.92 -12.84 -4.48
CA SER A 174 -13.85 -11.71 -4.59
C SER A 174 -13.55 -10.86 -5.83
N PRO A 175 -14.49 -10.03 -6.32
CA PRO A 175 -14.24 -9.11 -7.43
C PRO A 175 -13.04 -8.20 -7.14
N PHE A 176 -12.10 -8.17 -8.08
CA PHE A 176 -10.87 -7.41 -7.93
C PHE A 176 -10.96 -6.05 -8.61
N CYS A 177 -10.52 -5.01 -7.90
CA CYS A 177 -10.37 -3.68 -8.44
C CYS A 177 -11.66 -3.17 -9.13
N GLN A 178 -12.80 -3.24 -8.41
CA GLN A 178 -14.14 -2.69 -8.76
C GLN A 178 -14.59 -1.36 -8.14
#